data_AF-A0A532T3M6-F1
#
_entry.id   AF-A0A532T3M6-F1
#
_cell.length_a   1.000
_cell.length_b   1.000
_cell.length_c   1.000
_cell.angle_alpha   90.00
_cell.angle_beta   90.00
_cell.angle_gamma   90.00
#
_symmetry.space_group_name_H-M   'P 1'
#
loop_
_entity.id
_entity.type
_entity.pdbx_description
1 polymer ?
#
loop_
_entity_poly.entity_id
_entity_poly.type
_entity_poly.pdbx_seq_one_letter_code
_entity_poly.pdbx_strand_id
1 'polypeptide(L)'
;MEAKKMIIQIQIFGILFALFMFYITFLHQRRNEFTTKESIFWFGAWVVFLTLVIFPTYLDFFIKGILNFSRRLDFFIVMGFMFLIGIMFHTYTIVRKNQNRIDKIVRKIAIEKQNKK
;
A
#
# COMPACT_ATOMS: atom_id res chain seq x y z
N MET A 1 26.83 18.77 -14.23
CA MET A 1 26.88 17.30 -14.48
C MET A 1 26.42 16.48 -13.26
N GLU A 2 26.61 16.98 -12.04
CA GLU A 2 26.20 16.31 -10.80
C GLU A 2 24.69 16.16 -10.60
N ALA A 3 23.89 17.16 -10.99
CA ALA A 3 22.42 17.09 -10.86
C ALA A 3 21.79 15.92 -11.64
N LYS A 4 22.35 15.59 -12.82
CA LYS A 4 21.90 14.44 -13.63
C LYS A 4 22.27 13.10 -12.96
N LYS A 5 23.42 13.07 -12.26
CA LYS A 5 23.93 11.90 -11.53
C LYS A 5 23.09 11.62 -10.27
N MET A 6 22.67 12.65 -9.55
CA MET A 6 21.76 12.54 -8.39
C MET A 6 20.37 12.02 -8.78
N ILE A 7 19.82 12.46 -9.91
CA ILE A 7 18.51 11.99 -10.41
C ILE A 7 18.57 10.49 -10.77
N ILE A 8 19.67 10.05 -11.40
CA ILE A 8 19.88 8.64 -11.77
C ILE A 8 19.99 7.74 -10.54
N GLN A 9 20.67 8.19 -9.48
CA GLN A 9 20.78 7.41 -8.23
C GLN A 9 19.41 7.17 -7.59
N ILE A 10 18.58 8.21 -7.49
CA ILE A 10 17.24 8.11 -6.93
C ILE A 10 16.35 7.18 -7.78
N GLN A 11 16.47 7.24 -9.10
CA GLN A 11 15.75 6.34 -10.01
C GLN A 11 16.17 4.88 -9.83
N ILE A 12 17.46 4.60 -9.69
CA ILE A 12 17.97 3.24 -9.45
C ILE A 12 17.40 2.68 -8.14
N PHE A 13 17.42 3.45 -7.05
CA PHE A 13 16.82 3.03 -5.78
C PHE A 13 15.30 2.83 -5.89
N GLY A 14 14.59 3.71 -6.60
CA GLY A 14 13.15 3.59 -6.83
C GLY A 14 12.77 2.34 -7.64
N ILE A 15 13.55 2.01 -8.67
CA ILE A 15 13.34 0.81 -9.50
C ILE A 15 13.63 -0.47 -8.69
N LEU A 16 14.74 -0.49 -7.94
CA LEU A 16 15.06 -1.60 -7.03
C LEU A 16 13.96 -1.82 -5.99
N PHE A 17 13.45 -0.73 -5.41
CA PHE A 17 12.33 -0.79 -4.46
C PHE A 17 11.06 -1.33 -5.12
N ALA A 18 10.71 -0.84 -6.32
CA ALA A 18 9.54 -1.33 -7.05
C ALA A 18 9.65 -2.82 -7.39
N LEU A 19 10.82 -3.29 -7.85
CA LEU A 19 11.08 -4.71 -8.11
C LEU A 19 10.99 -5.56 -6.84
N PHE A 20 11.52 -5.07 -5.72
CA PHE A 20 11.40 -5.72 -4.43
C PHE A 20 9.94 -5.83 -3.98
N MET A 21 9.14 -4.77 -4.15
CA MET A 21 7.72 -4.79 -3.79
C MET A 21 6.88 -5.67 -4.72
N PHE A 22 7.23 -5.75 -6.02
CA PHE A 22 6.65 -6.75 -6.92
C PHE A 22 6.95 -8.18 -6.44
N TYR A 23 8.18 -8.46 -6.05
CA TYR A 23 8.56 -9.77 -5.50
C TYR A 23 7.80 -10.10 -4.22
N ILE A 24 7.67 -9.16 -3.28
CA ILE A 24 6.89 -9.34 -2.05
C ILE A 24 5.41 -9.60 -2.34
N THR A 25 4.83 -8.87 -3.29
CA THR A 25 3.42 -9.03 -3.70
C THR A 25 3.20 -10.40 -4.33
N PHE A 26 4.12 -10.84 -5.20
CA PHE A 26 4.10 -12.18 -5.79
C PHE A 26 4.28 -13.28 -4.73
N LEU A 27 5.15 -13.07 -3.74
CA LEU A 27 5.39 -14.02 -2.66
C LEU A 27 4.15 -14.18 -1.76
N HIS A 28 3.47 -13.09 -1.44
CA HIS A 28 2.22 -13.15 -0.67
C HIS A 28 1.07 -13.77 -1.47
N GLN A 29 0.99 -13.51 -2.78
CA GLN A 29 0.03 -14.17 -3.66
C GLN A 29 0.27 -15.69 -3.70
N ARG A 30 1.52 -16.13 -3.72
CA ARG A 30 1.88 -17.57 -3.72
C ARG A 30 1.57 -18.26 -2.39
N ARG A 31 1.46 -17.51 -1.29
CA ARG A 31 1.11 -18.03 0.04
C ARG A 31 -0.40 -18.12 0.29
N ASN A 32 -1.25 -17.78 -0.69
CA ASN A 32 -2.72 -17.76 -0.56
C ASN A 32 -3.26 -16.92 0.61
N GLU A 33 -2.46 -16.00 1.15
CA GLU A 33 -2.89 -15.09 2.23
C GLU A 33 -3.70 -13.89 1.69
N PHE A 34 -3.60 -13.61 0.38
CA PHE A 34 -4.39 -12.59 -0.31
C PHE A 34 -5.46 -13.20 -1.22
N THR A 35 -6.63 -12.56 -1.24
CA THR A 35 -7.63 -12.80 -2.28
C THR A 35 -7.10 -12.26 -3.61
N THR A 36 -7.34 -12.95 -4.73
CA THR A 36 -6.88 -12.54 -6.09
C THR A 36 -7.14 -11.05 -6.42
N LYS A 37 -8.21 -10.47 -5.87
CA LYS A 37 -8.55 -9.05 -6.02
C LYS A 37 -7.55 -8.11 -5.34
N GLU A 38 -7.04 -8.47 -4.17
CA GLU A 38 -6.08 -7.68 -3.39
C GLU A 38 -4.72 -7.67 -4.08
N SER A 39 -4.30 -8.81 -4.63
CA SER A 39 -3.05 -8.87 -5.41
C SER A 39 -3.10 -8.06 -6.69
N ILE A 40 -4.24 -8.01 -7.40
CA ILE A 40 -4.40 -7.16 -8.59
C ILE A 40 -4.34 -5.67 -8.21
N PHE A 41 -4.98 -5.29 -7.09
CA PHE A 41 -4.92 -3.92 -6.58
C PHE A 41 -3.48 -3.50 -6.25
N TRP A 42 -2.75 -4.32 -5.51
CA TRP A 42 -1.35 -4.06 -5.16
C TRP A 42 -0.45 -4.03 -6.39
N PHE A 43 -0.63 -4.95 -7.34
CA PHE A 43 0.11 -4.95 -8.59
C PHE A 43 -0.12 -3.65 -9.38
N GLY A 44 -1.38 -3.19 -9.47
CA GLY A 44 -1.72 -1.90 -10.07
C GLY A 44 -1.04 -0.72 -9.37
N ALA A 45 -1.03 -0.70 -8.04
CA ALA A 45 -0.35 0.33 -7.27
C ALA A 45 1.16 0.38 -7.56
N TRP A 46 1.83 -0.78 -7.68
CA TRP A 46 3.25 -0.85 -8.03
C TRP A 46 3.52 -0.43 -9.48
N VAL A 47 2.64 -0.73 -10.42
CA VAL A 47 2.74 -0.26 -11.81
C VAL A 47 2.63 1.27 -11.88
N VAL A 48 1.68 1.86 -11.15
CA VAL A 48 1.55 3.32 -11.04
C VAL A 48 2.80 3.92 -10.42
N PHE A 49 3.31 3.36 -9.32
CA PHE A 49 4.55 3.80 -8.69
C PHE A 49 5.76 3.74 -9.64
N LEU A 50 5.91 2.64 -10.38
CA LEU A 50 6.99 2.46 -11.35
C LEU A 50 6.91 3.49 -12.47
N THR A 51 5.70 3.83 -12.92
CA THR A 51 5.46 4.87 -13.93
C THR A 51 5.88 6.26 -13.41
N LEU A 52 5.56 6.58 -12.15
CA LEU A 52 5.96 7.82 -11.49
C LEU A 52 7.49 7.93 -11.32
N VAL A 53 8.18 6.81 -11.05
CA VAL A 53 9.66 6.78 -10.92
C VAL A 53 10.35 6.98 -12.27
N ILE A 54 9.82 6.39 -13.35
CA ILE A 54 10.41 6.48 -14.69
C ILE A 54 10.21 7.88 -15.30
N PHE A 55 9.06 8.52 -15.05
CA PHE A 55 8.74 9.84 -15.61
C PHE A 55 8.63 10.94 -14.52
N PRO A 56 9.76 11.43 -13.98
CA PRO A 56 9.76 12.51 -13.00
C PRO A 56 9.27 13.85 -13.57
N THR A 57 9.31 14.02 -14.89
CA THR A 57 8.94 15.27 -15.58
C THR A 57 7.43 15.56 -15.50
N TYR A 58 6.57 14.54 -15.53
CA TYR A 58 5.12 14.73 -15.36
C TYR A 58 4.76 15.10 -13.93
N LEU A 59 5.49 14.58 -12.95
CA LEU A 59 5.34 14.96 -11.55
C LEU A 59 5.71 16.43 -11.32
N ASP A 60 6.79 16.93 -11.94
CA ASP A 60 7.19 18.34 -11.79
C ASP A 60 6.13 19.32 -12.31
N PHE A 61 5.37 18.94 -13.35
CA PHE A 61 4.24 19.74 -13.86
C PHE A 61 3.07 19.78 -12.88
N PHE A 62 2.68 18.63 -12.30
CA PHE A 62 1.59 18.55 -11.33
C PHE A 62 1.94 19.20 -9.98
N ILE A 63 3.15 18.98 -9.47
CA ILE A 63 3.61 19.47 -8.17
C ILE A 63 3.71 21.00 -8.17
N LYS A 64 4.25 21.61 -9.23
CA LYS A 64 4.35 23.07 -9.36
C LYS A 64 3.03 23.73 -9.74
N GLY A 65 2.21 23.07 -10.57
CA GLY A 65 0.98 23.66 -11.11
C GLY A 65 -0.22 23.65 -10.18
N ILE A 66 -0.41 22.60 -9.38
CA ILE A 66 -1.65 22.40 -8.59
C ILE A 66 -1.43 22.55 -7.08
N LEU A 67 -0.25 22.16 -6.59
CA LEU A 67 0.01 21.99 -5.16
C LEU A 67 1.04 22.96 -4.58
N ASN A 68 1.73 23.73 -5.44
CA ASN A 68 2.73 24.74 -5.08
C ASN A 68 3.80 24.23 -4.09
N PHE A 69 4.07 22.92 -4.08
CA PHE A 69 5.09 22.32 -3.23
C PHE A 69 6.47 22.66 -3.80
N SER A 70 7.26 23.40 -3.04
CA SER A 70 8.62 23.80 -3.44
C SER A 70 9.58 22.59 -3.52
N ARG A 71 9.27 21.49 -2.81
CA ARG A 71 10.10 20.28 -2.73
C ARG A 71 9.32 19.03 -3.10
N ARG A 72 9.85 18.27 -4.07
CA ARG A 72 9.34 16.95 -4.49
C ARG A 72 9.22 15.96 -3.33
N LEU A 73 10.14 16.01 -2.37
CA LEU A 73 10.15 15.13 -1.19
C LEU A 73 8.90 15.32 -0.33
N ASP A 74 8.47 16.55 -0.13
CA ASP A 74 7.32 16.84 0.76
C ASP A 74 6.03 16.25 0.18
N PHE A 75 5.87 16.27 -1.15
CA PHE A 75 4.77 15.62 -1.84
C PHE A 75 4.76 14.09 -1.63
N PHE A 76 5.91 13.43 -1.78
CA PHE A 76 6.01 11.99 -1.52
C PHE A 76 5.75 11.63 -0.06
N ILE A 77 6.21 12.46 0.87
CA ILE A 77 5.98 12.27 2.30
C ILE A 77 4.47 12.36 2.59
N VAL A 78 3.80 13.40 2.13
CA VAL A 78 2.35 13.58 2.33
C VAL A 78 1.56 12.44 1.70
N MET A 79 1.87 12.07 0.45
CA MET A 79 1.19 10.95 -0.22
C MET A 79 1.43 9.63 0.53
N GLY A 80 2.66 9.39 0.98
CA GLY A 80 3.01 8.20 1.76
C GLY A 80 2.25 8.14 3.08
N PHE A 81 2.14 9.26 3.80
CA PHE A 81 1.33 9.34 5.01
C PHE A 81 -0.16 9.11 4.75
N MET A 82 -0.74 9.75 3.72
CA MET A 82 -2.14 9.53 3.36
C MET A 82 -2.41 8.05 3.04
N PHE A 83 -1.50 7.41 2.30
CA PHE A 83 -1.60 5.99 1.96
C PHE A 83 -1.49 5.09 3.20
N LEU A 84 -0.51 5.35 4.07
CA LEU A 84 -0.33 4.62 5.33
C LEU A 84 -1.56 4.72 6.24
N ILE A 85 -2.10 5.92 6.43
CA ILE A 85 -3.31 6.15 7.22
C ILE A 85 -4.49 5.39 6.61
N GLY A 86 -4.64 5.42 5.27
CA GLY A 86 -5.67 4.67 4.56
C GLY A 86 -5.57 3.16 4.80
N ILE A 87 -4.37 2.58 4.70
CA ILE A 87 -4.13 1.16 4.98
C ILE A 87 -4.42 0.85 6.44
N MET A 88 -3.89 1.64 7.38
CA MET A 88 -4.15 1.44 8.81
C MET A 88 -5.65 1.44 9.12
N PHE A 89 -6.40 2.37 8.54
CA PHE A 89 -7.84 2.44 8.71
C PHE A 89 -8.56 1.22 8.13
N HIS A 90 -8.13 0.76 6.96
CA HIS A 90 -8.66 -0.46 6.35
C HIS A 90 -8.38 -1.70 7.21
N THR A 91 -7.13 -1.87 7.65
CA THR A 91 -6.71 -2.95 8.55
C THR A 91 -7.49 -2.91 9.86
N TYR A 92 -7.63 -1.74 10.49
CA TYR A 92 -8.42 -1.58 11.71
C TYR A 92 -9.87 -2.04 11.50
N THR A 93 -10.47 -1.68 10.37
CA THR A 93 -11.85 -2.08 10.04
C THR A 93 -11.98 -3.58 9.87
N ILE A 94 -11.03 -4.25 9.20
CA ILE A 94 -11.02 -5.71 9.05
C ILE A 94 -10.85 -6.38 10.41
N VAL A 95 -9.90 -5.93 11.22
CA VAL A 95 -9.64 -6.45 12.57
C VAL A 95 -10.90 -6.34 13.42
N ARG A 96 -11.57 -5.17 13.42
CA ARG A 96 -12.80 -4.96 14.19
C ARG A 96 -13.95 -5.86 13.72
N LYS A 97 -14.09 -6.07 12.41
CA LYS A 97 -15.09 -7.02 11.85
C LYS A 97 -14.79 -8.45 12.28
N ASN A 98 -13.52 -8.86 12.28
CA ASN A 98 -13.12 -10.19 12.71
C ASN A 98 -13.35 -10.41 14.20
N GLN A 99 -13.02 -9.42 15.05
CA GLN A 99 -13.31 -9.46 16.48
C GLN A 99 -14.81 -9.68 16.73
N ASN A 100 -15.67 -8.88 16.11
CA ASN A 100 -17.12 -9.04 16.24
C ASN A 100 -17.64 -10.41 15.76
N ARG A 101 -17.01 -11.02 14.74
CA ARG A 101 -17.38 -12.35 14.25
C ARG A 101 -16.98 -13.43 15.25
N ILE A 102 -15.78 -13.34 15.80
CA ILE A 102 -15.30 -14.26 16.85
C ILE A 102 -16.22 -14.18 18.08
N ASP A 103 -16.56 -12.98 18.55
CA ASP A 103 -17.45 -12.80 19.70
C ASP A 103 -18.83 -13.47 19.48
N LYS A 104 -19.39 -13.32 18.27
CA LYS A 104 -20.65 -13.99 17.90
C LYS A 104 -20.53 -15.51 17.88
N ILE A 105 -19.42 -16.04 17.37
CA ILE A 105 -19.17 -17.48 17.32
C ILE A 105 -19.03 -18.04 18.73
N VAL A 106 -18.23 -17.41 19.59
CA VAL A 106 -18.03 -17.81 20.99
C VAL A 106 -19.37 -17.77 21.75
N ARG A 107 -20.17 -16.72 21.56
CA ARG A 107 -21.50 -16.62 22.18
C ARG A 107 -22.45 -17.72 21.73
N LYS A 108 -22.48 -18.06 20.44
CA LYS A 108 -23.28 -19.19 19.92
C LYS A 108 -22.85 -20.52 20.54
N ILE A 109 -21.55 -20.79 20.57
CA ILE A 109 -20.99 -22.02 21.17
C ILE A 109 -21.38 -22.12 22.65
N ALA A 110 -21.32 -21.02 23.40
CA ALA A 110 -21.68 -20.99 24.82
C ALA A 110 -23.17 -21.32 25.05
N ILE A 111 -24.07 -20.72 24.26
CA ILE A 111 -25.52 -20.96 24.36
C ILE A 111 -25.86 -22.41 23.95
N GLU A 112 -25.28 -22.92 22.86
CA GLU A 112 -25.50 -24.30 22.42
C GLU A 112 -25.01 -25.32 23.46
N LYS A 113 -23.88 -25.04 24.11
CA LYS A 113 -23.35 -25.89 25.18
C LYS A 113 -24.23 -25.89 26.43
N GLN A 114 -24.87 -24.76 26.74
CA GLN A 114 -25.84 -24.67 27.84
C GLN A 114 -27.12 -25.44 27.53
N ASN A 115 -27.65 -25.34 26.31
CA ASN A 115 -28.90 -26.01 25.91
C ASN A 115 -28.78 -27.52 25.69
N LYS A 116 -27.55 -28.06 25.55
CA LYS A 116 -27.26 -29.50 25.44
C LYS A 116 -27.08 -30.21 26.80
N LYS A 117 -27.13 -29.48 27.91
CA LYS A 117 -27.17 -30.01 29.28
C LYS A 117 -28.60 -30.02 29.78
#